data_AF-A0A5D0MPI1-F1
#
_entry.id   AF-A0A5D0MPI1-F1
#
_cell.length_a   1.000
_cell.length_b   1.000
_cell.length_c   1.000
_cell.angle_alpha   90.00
_cell.angle_beta   90.00
_cell.angle_gamma   90.00
#
_symmetry.space_group_name_H-M   'P 1'
#
loop_
_entity.id
_entity.type
_entity.pdbx_description
1 polymer ?
#
loop_
_entity_poly.entity_id
_entity_poly.type
_entity_poly.pdbx_seq_one_letter_code
_entity_poly.pdbx_strand_id
1 'polypeptide(L)' 'MKILALNCGSSSVKYQLYHWEEHKVIAKGIVERVGIG' A
#
# COMPACT_ATOMS: atom_id res chain seq x y z
N MET A 1 -0.80 7.35 15.32
CA MET A 1 -0.83 5.94 14.86
C MET A 1 -0.71 5.91 13.33
N LYS A 2 0.12 5.01 12.77
CA LYS A 2 0.25 4.82 11.31
C LYS A 2 -0.33 3.45 10.92
N ILE A 3 -1.16 3.42 9.89
CA ILE A 3 -1.84 2.21 9.39
C ILE A 3 -1.35 1.94 7.97
N LEU A 4 -0.75 0.78 7.74
CA LEU A 4 -0.37 0.31 6.41
C LEU A 4 -1.43 -0.69 5.93
N ALA A 5 -2.18 -0.31 4.90
CA ALA A 5 -3.10 -1.20 4.20
C ALA A 5 -2.41 -1.78 2.97
N LEU A 6 -2.52 -3.10 2.80
CA LEU A 6 -1.99 -3.83 1.65
C LEU A 6 -3.13 -4.58 0.96
N ASN A 7 -3.17 -4.47 -0.35
CA ASN A 7 -3.99 -5.32 -1.21
C ASN A 7 -3.04 -6.12 -2.10
N CYS A 8 -2.95 -7.42 -1.81
CA CYS A 8 -2.03 -8.34 -2.46
C CYS A 8 -2.76 -9.15 -3.54
N GLY A 9 -2.55 -8.77 -4.80
CA GLY A 9 -2.90 -9.60 -5.95
C GLY A 9 -1.77 -10.57 -6.29
N SER A 10 -2.03 -11.51 -7.21
CA SER A 10 -1.05 -12.51 -7.64
C SER A 10 0.17 -11.94 -8.37
N SER A 11 0.02 -10.79 -9.04
CA SER A 11 1.08 -10.13 -9.83
C SER A 11 1.36 -8.68 -9.43
N SER A 12 0.68 -8.18 -8.39
CA SER A 12 0.80 -6.79 -7.96
C SER A 12 0.46 -6.61 -6.48
N VAL A 13 1.04 -5.60 -5.84
CA VAL A 13 0.70 -5.18 -4.48
C VAL A 13 0.37 -3.70 -4.49
N LYS A 14 -0.85 -3.34 -4.09
CA LYS A 14 -1.23 -1.95 -3.82
C LYS A 14 -1.03 -1.68 -2.33
N TYR A 15 -0.48 -0.51 -2.02
CA TYR A 15 -0.26 -0.09 -0.64
C TYR A 15 -0.78 1.32 -0.38
N GLN A 16 -1.23 1.54 0.84
CA GLN A 16 -1.59 2.85 1.35
C GLN A 16 -1.11 2.99 2.80
N LEU A 17 -0.36 4.04 3.08
CA LEU A 17 0.04 4.44 4.43
C LEU A 17 -0.84 5.61 4.89
N TYR A 18 -1.63 5.36 5.91
CA TYR A 18 -2.54 6.33 6.51
C TYR A 18 -2.01 6.77 7.88
N HIS A 19 -2.01 8.08 8.11
CA HIS A 19 -1.74 8.68 9.40
C HIS A 19 -3.06 9.00 10.10
N TRP A 20 -3.39 8.22 11.14
CA TRP A 20 -4.70 8.27 11.78
C TRP A 20 -4.95 9.59 12.51
N GLU A 21 -3.94 10.11 13.21
CA GLU A 21 -4.07 11.35 13.99
C GLU A 21 -4.37 12.57 13.10
N GLU A 22 -3.71 12.64 11.93
CA GLU A 22 -3.91 13.72 10.95
C GLU A 22 -5.01 13.41 9.93
N HIS A 23 -5.68 12.26 10.05
CA HIS A 23 -6.66 11.73 9.10
C HIS A 23 -6.20 11.77 7.62
N LYS A 24 -4.91 11.55 7.38
CA LYS A 24 -4.28 11.82 6.08
C LYS A 24 -3.63 10.58 5.48
N VAL A 25 -3.80 10.38 4.18
CA VAL A 25 -2.97 9.45 3.41
C VAL A 25 -1.62 10.11 3.17
N ILE A 26 -0.56 9.52 3.69
CA ILE A 26 0.80 10.07 3.59
C ILE A 26 1.65 9.36 2.53
N ALA A 27 1.27 8.16 2.12
CA ALA A 27 1.81 7.50 0.94
C ALA A 27 0.79 6.53 0.33
N LYS A 28 0.81 6.39 -0.99
CA LYS A 28 0.07 5.35 -1.71
C LYS A 28 0.86 4.95 -2.95
N GLY A 29 0.69 3.71 -3.38
CA GLY A 29 1.32 3.25 -4.60
C GLY A 29 0.91 1.85 -4.98
N ILE A 30 1.49 1.40 -6.08
CA ILE A 30 1.36 0.05 -6.60
C ILE A 30 2.74 -0.43 -7.02
N VAL A 31 3.03 -1.67 -6.66
CA VAL A 31 4.15 -2.43 -7.22
C VAL A 31 3.55 -3.45 -8.17
N GLU A 32 3.93 -3.38 -9.43
CA GLU A 32 3.51 -4.33 -10.47
C GLU A 32 4.61 -5.34 -10.76
N ARG A 33 4.27 -6.39 -11.53
CA ARG A 33 5.20 -7.45 -11.96
C ARG A 33 5.82 -8.22 -10.80
N VAL A 34 5.08 -8.35 -9.71
CA VAL A 34 5.48 -9.20 -8.58
C VAL A 34 5.37 -10.67 -9.01
N GLY A 35 6.39 -11.48 -8.75
CA GLY A 35 6.41 -12.89 -9.12
C GLY A 35 6.80 -13.19 -10.57
N ILE A 36 7.22 -12.18 -11.35
CA ILE A 36 7.90 -12.41 -12.63
C ILE A 36 9.37 -12.73 -12.31
N GLY A 37 9.75 -14.00 -12.50
CA GLY A 37 11.14 -14.47 -12.49
C GLY A 37 11.79 -14.32 -13.86
#